data_AF-A0A1N6FMR2-F1
#
_entry.id   AF-A0A1N6FMR2-F1
#
_cell.length_a   1.000
_cell.length_b   1.000
_cell.length_c   1.000
_cell.angle_alpha   90.00
_cell.angle_beta   90.00
_cell.angle_gamma   90.00
#
_symmetry.space_group_name_H-M   'P 1'
#
loop_
_entity.id
_entity.type
_entity.pdbx_description
1 polymer ?
#
loop_
_entity_poly.entity_id
_entity_poly.type
_entity_poly.pdbx_seq_one_letter_code
_entity_poly.pdbx_strand_id
1 'polypeptide(L)' 'MIILLYKLFPQLNKLTNRQKLMFRLLLLSVYLLIFGAYFKITDRPNTDLILGSAIILHIISIVGLLSKWAKYRTISEVSN' A
#
# COMPACT_ATOMS: atom_id res chain seq x y z
N MET A 1 -8.55 4.10 -12.72
CA MET A 1 -7.59 3.00 -12.45
C MET A 1 -8.04 2.08 -11.31
N ILE A 2 -8.43 2.60 -10.14
CA ILE A 2 -8.86 1.79 -8.97
C ILE A 2 -10.11 0.92 -9.22
N ILE A 3 -11.10 1.43 -9.97
CA ILE A 3 -12.33 0.67 -10.31
C ILE A 3 -12.03 -0.57 -11.16
N LEU A 4 -11.06 -0.49 -12.08
CA LEU A 4 -10.60 -1.63 -12.89
C LEU A 4 -9.92 -2.70 -12.03
N LEU A 5 -9.18 -2.29 -10.99
CA LEU A 5 -8.53 -3.22 -10.05
C LEU A 5 -9.55 -4.02 -9.24
N TYR A 6 -10.62 -3.38 -8.75
CA TYR A 6 -11.72 -4.06 -8.08
C TYR A 6 -12.51 -4.99 -9.00
N LYS A 7 -12.51 -4.70 -10.32
CA LYS A 7 -13.14 -5.55 -11.34
C LYS A 7 -12.29 -6.78 -11.67
N LEU A 8 -10.96 -6.65 -11.72
CA LEU A 8 -10.04 -7.77 -11.92
C LEU A 8 -9.96 -8.68 -10.70
N PHE A 9 -9.99 -8.11 -9.49
CA PHE A 9 -9.87 -8.84 -8.23
C PHE A 9 -11.09 -8.56 -7.35
N PRO A 10 -12.23 -9.25 -7.59
CA PRO A 10 -13.48 -9.01 -6.86
C PRO A 10 -13.34 -9.30 -5.36
N GLN A 11 -12.35 -10.08 -4.94
CA GLN A 11 -12.04 -10.31 -3.53
C GLN A 11 -11.66 -9.01 -2.78
N LEU A 12 -11.12 -8.00 -3.47
CA LEU A 12 -10.79 -6.70 -2.88
C LEU A 12 -12.03 -5.92 -2.43
N ASN A 13 -13.22 -6.22 -2.96
CA ASN A 13 -14.48 -5.61 -2.51
C ASN A 13 -14.89 -6.09 -1.12
N LYS A 14 -14.46 -7.31 -0.73
CA LYS A 14 -14.75 -7.92 0.58
C LYS A 14 -13.81 -7.44 1.70
N LEU A 15 -12.78 -6.66 1.35
CA LEU A 15 -11.84 -6.09 2.32
C LEU A 15 -12.49 -4.97 3.14
N THR A 16 -12.08 -4.87 4.40
CA THR A 16 -12.46 -3.74 5.26
C THR A 16 -11.85 -2.43 4.73
N ASN A 17 -12.39 -1.29 5.16
CA ASN A 17 -11.90 0.04 4.79
C ASN A 17 -10.44 0.23 5.20
N ARG A 18 -10.01 -0.32 6.34
CA ARG A 18 -8.61 -0.29 6.80
C ARG A 18 -7.71 -1.15 5.92
N GLN A 19 -8.16 -2.33 5.51
CA GLN A 19 -7.43 -3.17 4.56
C GLN A 19 -7.33 -2.52 3.17
N LYS A 20 -8.41 -1.88 2.70
CA LYS A 20 -8.40 -1.10 1.45
C LYS A 20 -7.39 0.05 1.52
N LEU A 21 -7.29 0.73 2.66
CA LEU A 21 -6.30 1.78 2.87
C LEU A 21 -4.86 1.22 2.88
N MET A 22 -4.61 0.13 3.61
CA MET A 22 -3.29 -0.51 3.62
C MET A 22 -2.89 -1.05 2.26
N PHE A 23 -3.84 -1.56 1.48
CA PHE A 23 -3.62 -1.98 0.10
C PHE A 23 -3.27 -0.81 -0.83
N ARG A 24 -3.90 0.36 -0.65
CA ARG A 24 -3.53 1.58 -1.38
C ARG A 24 -2.12 2.05 -1.01
N LEU A 25 -1.76 1.99 0.28
CA LEU A 25 -0.41 2.27 0.76
C LEU A 25 0.62 1.29 0.18
N LEU A 26 0.27 0.00 0.08
CA LEU A 26 1.11 -1.01 -0.57
C LEU A 26 1.37 -0.63 -2.03
N LEU A 27 0.32 -0.33 -2.81
CA LEU A 27 0.49 0.11 -4.20
C LEU A 27 1.39 1.34 -4.31
N LEU A 28 1.17 2.34 -3.45
CA LEU A 28 1.98 3.56 -3.43
C LEU A 28 3.45 3.28 -3.08
N SER A 29 3.71 2.39 -2.14
CA SER A 29 5.07 1.98 -1.77
C SER A 29 5.80 1.25 -2.91
N VAL A 30 5.09 0.44 -3.70
CA VAL A 30 5.66 -0.23 -4.89
C VAL A 30 6.08 0.80 -5.94
N TYR A 31 5.24 1.81 -6.21
CA TYR A 31 5.64 2.91 -7.09
C TYR A 31 6.88 3.65 -6.58
N LEU A 32 6.91 3.97 -5.28
CA LEU A 32 8.06 4.62 -4.64
C LEU A 32 9.34 3.77 -4.71
N LEU A 33 9.24 2.44 -4.59
CA LEU A 33 10.37 1.54 -4.78
C LEU A 33 10.90 1.58 -6.22
N ILE A 34 10.01 1.55 -7.21
CA ILE A 34 10.39 1.64 -8.64
C ILE A 34 11.06 2.99 -8.93
N PHE A 35 10.47 4.09 -8.46
CA PHE A 35 11.05 5.43 -8.62
C PHE A 35 12.39 5.58 -7.88
N GLY A 36 12.49 5.07 -6.66
CA GLY A 36 13.73 5.09 -5.89
C GLY A 36 14.83 4.26 -6.57
N ALA A 37 14.49 3.09 -7.11
CA ALA A 37 15.45 2.27 -7.85
C ALA A 37 15.90 2.98 -9.14
N TYR A 38 14.98 3.61 -9.86
CA TYR A 38 15.31 4.43 -11.04
C TYR A 38 16.24 5.60 -10.69
N PHE A 39 15.98 6.31 -9.60
CA PHE A 39 16.84 7.39 -9.12
C PHE A 39 18.23 6.89 -8.68
N LYS A 40 18.31 5.65 -8.17
CA LYS A 40 19.58 5.00 -7.81
C LYS A 40 20.45 4.73 -9.02
N ILE A 41 19.83 4.19 -10.08
CA ILE A 41 20.53 3.85 -11.32
C ILE A 41 20.93 5.13 -12.09
N THR A 42 20.25 6.25 -11.86
CA THR A 42 20.52 7.55 -12.51
C THR A 42 21.36 8.49 -11.65
N ASP A 43 22.00 7.99 -10.59
CA ASP A 43 22.89 8.73 -9.68
C ASP A 43 22.29 10.05 -9.15
N ARG A 44 20.99 10.06 -8.88
CA ARG A 44 20.33 11.23 -8.30
C ARG A 44 20.66 11.37 -6.81
N PRO A 45 20.83 12.61 -6.30
CA PRO A 45 21.09 12.83 -4.88
C PRO A 45 19.89 12.39 -4.02
N ASN A 46 20.15 12.04 -2.76
CA ASN A 46 19.14 11.63 -1.76
C ASN A 46 18.39 10.32 -2.07
N THR A 47 18.80 9.57 -3.08
CA THR A 47 18.14 8.34 -3.48
C THR A 47 18.05 7.32 -2.35
N ASP A 48 19.12 7.11 -1.57
CA ASP A 48 19.09 6.10 -0.50
C ASP A 48 18.06 6.40 0.59
N LEU A 49 17.75 7.69 0.83
CA LEU A 49 16.67 8.10 1.74
C LEU A 49 15.28 7.80 1.15
N ILE A 50 15.11 8.06 -0.15
CA ILE A 50 13.85 7.76 -0.86
C ILE A 50 13.62 6.26 -0.91
N LEU A 51 14.64 5.48 -1.26
CA LEU A 51 14.57 4.02 -1.31
C LEU A 51 14.34 3.43 0.10
N GLY A 52 15.06 3.93 1.11
CA GLY A 52 14.89 3.50 2.50
C GLY A 52 13.49 3.77 3.03
N SER A 53 12.96 4.97 2.82
CA SER A 53 11.58 5.31 3.21
C SER A 53 10.53 4.50 2.45
N ALA A 54 10.74 4.22 1.16
CA ALA A 54 9.88 3.35 0.36
C ALA A 54 9.82 1.92 0.92
N ILE A 55 10.96 1.35 1.31
CA ILE A 55 11.06 0.02 1.93
C ILE A 55 10.30 -0.02 3.26
N ILE A 56 10.47 0.99 4.12
CA ILE A 56 9.78 1.07 5.41
C ILE A 56 8.26 1.11 5.19
N LEU A 57 7.78 1.96 4.27
CA LEU A 57 6.36 2.04 3.91
C LEU A 57 5.83 0.71 3.36
N HIS A 58 6.65 0.02 2.57
CA HIS A 58 6.31 -1.28 2.01
C HIS A 58 6.10 -2.32 3.12
N ILE A 59 7.04 -2.42 4.07
CA ILE A 59 6.94 -3.34 5.21
C ILE A 59 5.71 -3.01 6.07
N ILE A 60 5.49 -1.75 6.40
CA ILE A 60 4.33 -1.31 7.21
C ILE A 60 3.01 -1.68 6.52
N SER A 61 2.93 -1.52 5.20
CA SER A 61 1.72 -1.85 4.45
C SER A 61 1.43 -3.36 4.42
N ILE A 62 2.47 -4.21 4.28
CA ILE A 62 2.34 -5.67 4.33
C ILE A 62 1.94 -6.12 5.74
N VAL A 63 2.66 -5.67 6.77
CA VAL A 63 2.37 -5.99 8.17
C VAL A 63 0.97 -5.50 8.54
N GLY A 64 0.59 -4.30 8.08
CA GLY A 64 -0.74 -3.74 8.26
C GLY A 64 -1.83 -4.61 7.64
N LEU A 65 -1.64 -5.11 6.41
CA LEU A 65 -2.60 -6.01 5.75
C LEU A 65 -2.76 -7.36 6.46
N LEU A 66 -1.66 -7.93 6.96
CA LEU A 66 -1.65 -9.22 7.67
C LEU A 66 -2.07 -9.08 9.14
N SER A 67 -2.04 -7.88 9.69
CA SER A 67 -2.38 -7.62 11.09
C SER A 67 -3.89 -7.76 11.35
N LYS A 68 -4.20 -8.26 12.55
CA LYS A 68 -5.57 -8.25 13.10
C LYS A 68 -6.15 -6.84 13.13
N TRP A 69 -5.31 -5.81 13.23
CA TRP A 69 -5.73 -4.40 13.26
C TRP A 69 -6.51 -3.97 12.01
N ALA A 70 -6.03 -4.36 10.82
CA ALA A 70 -6.71 -4.03 9.58
C ALA A 70 -7.99 -4.87 9.40
N LYS A 71 -8.05 -6.07 9.97
CA LYS A 71 -9.23 -6.95 9.92
C LYS A 71 -10.42 -6.42 10.73
N TYR A 72 -10.20 -5.57 11.72
CA TYR A 72 -11.29 -4.94 12.47
C TYR A 72 -12.08 -3.97 11.58
N ARG A 73 -13.40 -4.18 11.53
CA ARG A 73 -14.33 -3.29 10.85
C ARG A 73 -14.34 -1.93 11.53
N THR A 74 -14.42 -0.89 10.71
CA THR A 74 -14.62 0.48 11.18
C THR A 74 -16.07 0.70 11.60
N ILE A 75 -16.34 1.69 12.45
CA ILE A 75 -17.71 2.03 12.90
C ILE A 75 -18.65 2.23 11.70
N SER A 76 -18.14 2.89 10.65
CA SER A 76 -18.83 3.09 9.36
C SER A 76 -19.19 1.82 8.58
N GLU A 77 -18.56 0.68 8.89
CA GLU A 77 -18.86 -0.63 8.26
C GLU A 77 -19.78 -1.51 9.11
N VAL A 78 -20.02 -1.12 10.37
CA VAL A 78 -20.97 -1.79 11.25
C VAL A 78 -22.33 -1.12 11.18
N SER A 79 -22.37 0.18 10.88
CA SER A 79 -23.59 0.99 10.77
C SER A 79 -24.29 0.92 9.40
N ASN A 80 -23.72 0.21 8.43
CA ASN A 80 -24.29 -0.05 7.09
C ASN A 80 -24.65 -1.53 6.97
#